data_AF-U5CZ03-F1
#
_entry.id   AF-U5CZ03-F1
#
_cell.length_a   1.000
_cell.length_b   1.000
_cell.length_c   1.000
_cell.angle_alpha   90.00
_cell.angle_beta   90.00
_cell.angle_gamma   90.00
#
_symmetry.space_group_name_H-M   'P 1'
#
loop_
_entity.id
_entity.type
_entity.pdbx_description
1 polymer ?
#
loop_
_entity_poly.entity_id
_entity_poly.type
_entity_poly.pdbx_seq_one_letter_code
_entity_poly.pdbx_strand_id
1 'polypeptide(L)'
;MKLSLSLSSPRFLMARFLSSAPVFTTLPSPSCKFRPIFRPNSVGLFHSGVFSCPYSGGFRQRTGFEGYFASVRGFRKLRRRPHAWKQSPKVKKLELHVRICIEEELPDDPEVLSTAEILRLNVPMAMKIAFDGLKDSEYKTRDKAIDDVGGFEKVELSVLLCNDVFIRELNKEWRDEDHATDVLSMSQHIPGFDLPILMLGDIVISVETAARQAEERGHTLLDEIRILLVHGLLHLLGFDHELSDEAEAEMEKEEELILKSLGWKGKGLIHSAYDALTNEIPETENNDGHALKEGRKEGSLRFYKPKFNYIFCDMDGTLLNSKSRVTHRTAEALKEVVSRGVRVVIATGKTRPAVINALKLVNLAGKDGIISQFSPGVFLQGLLVYGRQGREIFRRTLDPDVCREAFLYSLEHKVPLIGFSQDRCVTLFDHPLIDSLHTVYFEPKAEVMPSVEKLLATVDIQKLIFIDTTEGVAATLRPYWAEVVKGRAGVVQAQADMLEIVPPSTSKGDGVRMLLDHLGITPKEVMAIGDGENDVEMLQLASLGVALENGSEKAKAVADVIGNSNDEDGVADAIYRFAF
;
A
#
# COMPACT_ATOMS: atom_id res chain seq x y z
N MET A 1 -30.23 44.37 -52.03
CA MET A 1 -30.63 45.75 -52.38
C MET A 1 -31.42 46.32 -51.19
N LYS A 2 -31.24 47.62 -50.92
CA LYS A 2 -31.47 48.40 -49.69
C LYS A 2 -32.87 48.36 -49.00
N LEU A 3 -32.83 48.19 -47.66
CA LEU A 3 -33.33 49.03 -46.53
C LEU A 3 -34.82 49.41 -46.27
N SER A 4 -35.11 49.43 -44.94
CA SER A 4 -36.01 50.27 -44.11
C SER A 4 -37.44 49.74 -43.84
N LEU A 5 -37.78 49.31 -42.61
CA LEU A 5 -38.09 50.00 -41.33
C LEU A 5 -39.54 50.52 -41.24
N SER A 6 -40.33 50.04 -40.27
CA SER A 6 -40.93 50.89 -39.22
C SER A 6 -41.65 50.09 -38.12
N LEU A 7 -41.60 50.66 -36.92
CA LEU A 7 -42.08 50.16 -35.62
C LEU A 7 -43.59 50.35 -35.42
N SER A 8 -44.17 49.55 -34.52
CA SER A 8 -45.22 50.04 -33.61
C SER A 8 -45.21 49.26 -32.28
N SER A 9 -45.18 50.01 -31.18
CA SER A 9 -45.46 49.57 -29.81
C SER A 9 -46.83 50.10 -29.38
N PRO A 10 -47.42 49.62 -28.25
CA PRO A 10 -47.57 50.58 -27.15
C PRO A 10 -47.53 50.00 -25.71
N ARG A 11 -46.96 50.83 -24.80
CA ARG A 11 -47.43 51.28 -23.46
C ARG A 11 -47.58 50.25 -22.30
N PHE A 12 -46.74 50.33 -21.24
CA PHE A 12 -46.73 51.24 -20.05
C PHE A 12 -47.65 50.79 -18.88
N LEU A 13 -47.06 50.48 -17.71
CA LEU A 13 -47.34 51.21 -16.46
C LEU A 13 -46.25 50.97 -15.39
N MET A 14 -45.80 52.07 -14.77
CA MET A 14 -44.85 52.15 -13.67
C MET A 14 -45.53 51.97 -12.31
N ALA A 15 -44.78 51.55 -11.29
CA ALA A 15 -44.84 52.15 -9.95
C ALA A 15 -43.44 52.14 -9.32
N ARG A 16 -43.10 53.24 -8.65
CA ARG A 16 -41.77 53.70 -8.23
C ARG A 16 -41.77 53.92 -6.71
N PHE A 17 -40.56 54.12 -6.16
CA PHE A 17 -40.18 54.83 -4.92
C PHE A 17 -40.02 53.97 -3.64
N LEU A 18 -39.05 54.18 -2.73
CA LEU A 18 -37.83 54.99 -2.62
C LEU A 18 -37.10 54.61 -1.30
N SER A 19 -35.76 54.70 -1.30
CA SER A 19 -34.86 55.27 -0.26
C SER A 19 -35.03 54.90 1.23
N SER A 20 -33.94 54.44 1.86
CA SER A 20 -33.15 55.24 2.83
C SER A 20 -32.05 54.44 3.57
N ALA A 21 -30.83 54.96 3.59
CA ALA A 21 -29.86 54.85 4.71
C ALA A 21 -29.96 56.17 5.53
N PRO A 22 -29.55 56.31 6.83
CA PRO A 22 -28.13 56.22 7.26
C PRO A 22 -27.81 55.96 8.80
N VAL A 23 -26.52 55.70 9.12
CA VAL A 23 -25.65 56.28 10.20
C VAL A 23 -25.91 56.13 11.74
N PHE A 24 -24.90 55.51 12.42
CA PHE A 24 -24.22 55.75 13.74
C PHE A 24 -24.78 55.47 15.16
N THR A 25 -23.80 55.09 16.03
CA THR A 25 -23.59 55.30 17.51
C THR A 25 -23.84 54.21 18.58
N THR A 26 -22.72 53.85 19.25
CA THR A 26 -22.43 53.69 20.71
C THR A 26 -22.97 52.52 21.60
N LEU A 27 -21.97 51.87 22.24
CA LEU A 27 -21.85 51.11 23.53
C LEU A 27 -22.83 51.48 24.69
N PRO A 28 -23.08 50.60 25.70
CA PRO A 28 -22.05 50.06 26.62
C PRO A 28 -22.21 48.61 27.16
N SER A 29 -21.12 48.12 27.78
CA SER A 29 -21.00 46.89 28.60
C SER A 29 -21.49 47.09 30.05
N PRO A 30 -21.55 46.03 30.88
CA PRO A 30 -20.45 45.77 31.83
C PRO A 30 -20.17 44.26 32.07
N SER A 31 -18.89 43.84 32.05
CA SER A 31 -18.08 43.43 33.24
C SER A 31 -18.29 41.96 33.67
N CYS A 32 -17.31 41.13 34.09
CA CYS A 32 -15.91 41.33 34.45
C CYS A 32 -15.24 39.96 34.82
N LYS A 33 -13.90 39.92 34.75
CA LYS A 33 -12.91 39.09 35.51
C LYS A 33 -12.59 37.65 35.03
N PHE A 34 -11.34 37.18 34.91
CA PHE A 34 -9.98 37.73 35.06
C PHE A 34 -8.96 36.78 34.36
N ARG A 35 -7.85 37.36 33.87
CA ARG A 35 -6.60 36.78 33.28
C ARG A 35 -5.50 36.65 34.39
N PRO A 36 -4.18 36.30 34.21
CA PRO A 36 -3.27 36.61 33.08
C PRO A 36 -2.13 35.60 32.70
N ILE A 37 -1.54 35.59 31.47
CA ILE A 37 -0.43 36.35 30.78
C ILE A 37 0.99 36.06 31.36
N PHE A 38 2.08 35.69 30.64
CA PHE A 38 2.97 36.53 29.79
C PHE A 38 4.13 35.77 29.08
N ARG A 39 4.48 36.25 27.86
CA ARG A 39 5.84 36.28 27.25
C ARG A 39 6.26 37.75 27.10
N PRO A 40 7.56 38.10 27.05
CA PRO A 40 8.03 38.89 25.89
C PRO A 40 9.50 38.66 25.43
N ASN A 41 9.81 39.25 24.26
CA ASN A 41 11.06 39.33 23.48
C ASN A 41 12.11 40.31 24.06
N SER A 42 13.38 40.23 23.60
CA SER A 42 14.12 41.34 22.89
C SER A 42 15.60 41.04 22.57
N VAL A 43 16.10 41.76 21.56
CA VAL A 43 17.35 41.68 20.76
C VAL A 43 18.53 42.48 21.37
N GLY A 44 19.79 42.14 21.03
CA GLY A 44 20.97 43.01 21.18
C GLY A 44 22.27 42.46 20.56
N LEU A 45 22.89 43.23 19.65
CA LEU A 45 24.17 42.99 18.96
C LEU A 45 25.41 43.12 19.90
N PHE A 46 26.55 42.47 19.57
CA PHE A 46 27.86 43.10 19.22
C PHE A 46 29.02 42.07 19.06
N HIS A 47 30.05 42.57 18.38
CA HIS A 47 31.24 42.01 17.72
C HIS A 47 32.31 41.23 18.54
N SER A 48 32.98 40.32 17.79
CA SER A 48 34.42 39.99 17.68
C SER A 48 35.36 40.02 18.89
N GLY A 49 36.13 38.94 19.06
CA GLY A 49 37.37 38.94 19.85
C GLY A 49 38.10 37.60 19.83
N VAL A 50 39.18 37.54 19.05
CA VAL A 50 40.18 36.46 18.98
C VAL A 50 41.03 36.49 20.27
N PHE A 51 41.34 35.33 20.86
CA PHE A 51 42.69 34.85 21.25
C PHE A 51 42.72 33.84 22.43
N SER A 52 43.58 32.85 22.23
CA SER A 52 44.46 32.17 23.20
C SER A 52 43.87 31.25 24.29
N CYS A 53 44.14 29.95 24.11
CA CYS A 53 44.48 28.98 25.16
C CYS A 53 45.78 29.43 25.89
N PRO A 54 46.00 29.16 27.20
CA PRO A 54 46.50 27.83 27.58
C PRO A 54 46.04 27.29 28.95
N TYR A 55 46.03 25.95 29.05
CA TYR A 55 46.33 25.09 30.20
C TYR A 55 45.75 25.40 31.60
N SER A 56 44.89 24.51 32.09
CA SER A 56 45.22 23.51 33.14
C SER A 56 44.01 23.15 34.03
N GLY A 57 43.82 21.84 34.22
CA GLY A 57 43.35 21.22 35.46
C GLY A 57 41.90 21.46 35.92
N GLY A 58 41.16 20.35 36.09
CA GLY A 58 40.14 20.29 37.13
C GLY A 58 38.81 19.68 36.71
N PHE A 59 38.66 18.40 37.06
CA PHE A 59 37.40 17.73 37.36
C PHE A 59 36.30 18.68 37.89
N ARG A 60 35.15 18.74 37.19
CA ARG A 60 33.83 18.64 37.84
C ARG A 60 32.70 18.40 36.84
N GLN A 61 31.91 17.39 37.19
CA GLN A 61 30.63 16.99 36.64
C GLN A 61 29.76 18.14 36.12
N ARG A 62 29.22 17.93 34.90
CA ARG A 62 27.85 18.33 34.59
C ARG A 62 27.15 17.15 33.91
N THR A 63 26.17 16.68 34.66
CA THR A 63 25.04 15.82 34.32
C THR A 63 24.42 16.08 32.96
N GLY A 64 24.14 15.02 32.21
CA GLY A 64 23.25 15.02 31.06
C GLY A 64 22.99 13.60 30.60
N PHE A 65 21.70 13.29 30.41
CA PHE A 65 21.12 12.09 29.79
C PHE A 65 20.84 10.87 30.67
N GLU A 66 19.64 10.91 31.27
CA GLU A 66 18.88 9.74 31.72
C GLU A 66 18.50 8.87 30.52
N GLY A 67 18.72 7.56 30.68
CA GLY A 67 18.43 6.53 29.69
C GLY A 67 16.94 6.32 29.46
N TYR A 68 16.55 6.40 28.19
CA TYR A 68 15.33 5.81 27.67
C TYR A 68 15.53 4.29 27.59
N PHE A 69 15.11 3.57 28.65
CA PHE A 69 14.63 2.16 28.68
C PHE A 69 14.40 1.66 30.13
N ALA A 70 14.17 2.58 31.09
CA ALA A 70 13.84 2.22 32.47
C ALA A 70 12.32 2.14 32.78
N SER A 71 11.43 2.39 31.81
CA SER A 71 9.99 2.61 32.08
C SER A 71 9.02 1.48 31.67
N VAL A 72 9.47 0.30 31.24
CA VAL A 72 8.57 -0.85 31.02
C VAL A 72 8.85 -1.98 32.02
N ARG A 73 8.46 -1.77 33.29
CA ARG A 73 8.45 -2.82 34.33
C ARG A 73 7.02 -3.23 34.66
N GLY A 74 6.57 -4.30 34.03
CA GLY A 74 5.20 -4.80 34.12
C GLY A 74 5.01 -6.27 34.50
N PHE A 75 6.00 -7.05 34.95
CA PHE A 75 5.76 -8.42 35.44
C PHE A 75 6.67 -8.84 36.59
N ARG A 76 6.28 -8.54 37.83
CA ARG A 76 6.76 -9.24 39.04
C ARG A 76 5.65 -9.32 40.09
N LYS A 77 5.03 -10.50 40.23
CA LYS A 77 4.33 -10.89 41.47
C LYS A 77 4.94 -12.19 41.99
N LEU A 78 5.75 -12.06 43.04
CA LEU A 78 6.31 -13.17 43.82
C LEU A 78 5.22 -13.87 44.62
N ARG A 79 5.30 -15.21 44.68
CA ARG A 79 4.74 -16.01 45.77
C ARG A 79 5.89 -16.74 46.48
N ARG A 80 6.23 -16.30 47.69
CA ARG A 80 7.26 -16.92 48.56
C ARG A 80 6.72 -18.19 49.24
N ARG A 81 7.57 -19.21 49.41
CA ARG A 81 7.61 -20.16 50.56
C ARG A 81 8.94 -20.97 50.56
N PRO A 82 9.34 -21.61 51.68
CA PRO A 82 10.63 -21.31 52.35
C PRO A 82 11.72 -22.40 52.25
N HIS A 83 12.92 -22.00 52.68
CA HIS A 83 14.18 -22.76 52.83
C HIS A 83 14.06 -24.16 53.45
N ALA A 84 14.78 -25.15 52.90
CA ALA A 84 16.11 -25.58 53.38
C ALA A 84 16.56 -26.86 52.64
N TRP A 85 17.88 -27.05 52.47
CA TRP A 85 18.69 -28.24 52.79
C TRP A 85 20.05 -28.12 52.07
N LYS A 86 21.14 -28.20 52.85
CA LYS A 86 22.54 -28.13 52.37
C LYS A 86 22.85 -29.35 51.50
N GLN A 87 23.42 -29.14 50.31
CA GLN A 87 24.08 -30.17 49.52
C GLN A 87 25.52 -29.76 49.21
N SER A 88 26.41 -30.76 49.30
CA SER A 88 27.84 -30.78 48.99
C SER A 88 28.14 -30.22 47.59
N PRO A 89 29.39 -29.83 47.27
CA PRO A 89 29.69 -29.08 46.05
C PRO A 89 29.50 -29.97 44.81
N LYS A 90 28.30 -29.91 44.22
CA LYS A 90 28.05 -30.33 42.86
C LYS A 90 28.75 -29.32 41.95
N VAL A 91 29.48 -29.81 40.95
CA VAL A 91 29.88 -29.00 39.79
C VAL A 91 28.63 -28.28 39.31
N LYS A 92 28.54 -26.96 39.54
CA LYS A 92 27.35 -26.18 39.19
C LYS A 92 27.24 -26.20 37.67
N LYS A 93 26.22 -26.89 37.16
CA LYS A 93 25.93 -26.93 35.73
C LYS A 93 25.36 -25.56 35.35
N LEU A 94 26.02 -24.86 34.44
CA LEU A 94 25.59 -23.56 33.90
C LEU A 94 24.13 -23.65 33.43
N GLU A 95 23.27 -22.75 33.93
CA GLU A 95 21.86 -22.68 33.52
C GLU A 95 21.69 -21.69 32.36
N LEU A 96 21.22 -22.16 31.21
CA LEU A 96 20.89 -21.30 30.07
C LEU A 96 19.42 -20.91 30.12
N HIS A 97 19.16 -19.61 30.16
CA HIS A 97 17.81 -19.06 30.20
C HIS A 97 17.56 -18.21 28.95
N VAL A 98 16.88 -18.83 27.99
CA VAL A 98 16.54 -18.23 26.70
C VAL A 98 15.10 -17.77 26.70
N ARG A 99 14.84 -16.56 26.19
CA ARG A 99 13.50 -16.08 25.86
C ARG A 99 13.37 -15.87 24.36
N ILE A 100 12.32 -16.43 23.78
CA ILE A 100 11.92 -16.17 22.38
C ILE A 100 10.64 -15.35 22.44
N CYS A 101 10.69 -14.15 21.87
CA CYS A 101 9.60 -13.19 21.82
C CYS A 101 9.19 -12.96 20.36
N ILE A 102 7.91 -12.68 20.16
CA ILE A 102 7.36 -12.23 18.88
C ILE A 102 6.78 -10.84 19.15
N GLU A 103 7.11 -9.90 18.28
CA GLU A 103 6.61 -8.52 18.31
C GLU A 103 5.08 -8.51 18.07
N GLU A 104 4.36 -7.56 18.68
CA GLU A 104 2.89 -7.57 18.73
C GLU A 104 2.23 -7.24 17.38
N GLU A 105 2.86 -6.41 16.55
CA GLU A 105 2.42 -6.06 15.21
C GLU A 105 2.82 -7.09 14.14
N LEU A 106 3.65 -8.08 14.49
CA LEU A 106 3.96 -9.20 13.61
C LEU A 106 2.73 -10.11 13.47
N PRO A 107 2.32 -10.51 12.25
CA PRO A 107 1.14 -11.36 12.06
C PRO A 107 1.20 -12.70 12.80
N ASP A 108 0.04 -13.19 13.26
CA ASP A 108 -0.15 -14.55 13.79
C ASP A 108 -0.03 -15.62 12.66
N ASP A 109 1.18 -15.77 12.12
CA ASP A 109 1.49 -16.70 11.04
C ASP A 109 1.99 -18.07 11.57
N PRO A 110 1.43 -19.20 11.10
CA PRO A 110 1.84 -20.54 11.55
C PRO A 110 3.32 -20.88 11.33
N GLU A 111 3.94 -20.40 10.24
CA GLU A 111 5.36 -20.62 9.96
C GLU A 111 6.24 -19.85 10.97
N VAL A 112 5.87 -18.60 11.27
CA VAL A 112 6.54 -17.77 12.29
C VAL A 112 6.41 -18.39 13.68
N LEU A 113 5.20 -18.81 14.07
CA LEU A 113 4.94 -19.47 15.35
C LEU A 113 5.72 -20.79 15.47
N SER A 114 5.69 -21.62 14.44
CA SER A 114 6.49 -22.86 14.37
C SER A 114 7.98 -22.56 14.48
N THR A 115 8.47 -21.52 13.80
CA THR A 115 9.88 -21.11 13.88
C THR A 115 10.25 -20.69 15.29
N ALA A 116 9.44 -19.85 15.94
CA ALA A 116 9.64 -19.44 17.34
C ALA A 116 9.65 -20.63 18.31
N GLU A 117 8.81 -21.64 18.09
CA GLU A 117 8.81 -22.88 18.86
C GLU A 117 10.11 -23.67 18.72
N ILE A 118 10.59 -23.85 17.49
CA ILE A 118 11.85 -24.57 17.22
C ILE A 118 13.04 -23.78 17.79
N LEU A 119 13.00 -22.45 17.75
CA LEU A 119 14.06 -21.59 18.32
C LEU A 119 14.27 -21.81 19.82
N ARG A 120 13.23 -22.19 20.58
CA ARG A 120 13.36 -22.51 22.02
C ARG A 120 14.34 -23.65 22.27
N LEU A 121 14.55 -24.53 21.30
CA LEU A 121 15.55 -25.61 21.33
C LEU A 121 16.85 -25.21 20.61
N ASN A 122 16.74 -24.58 19.43
CA ASN A 122 17.91 -24.21 18.63
C ASN A 122 18.85 -23.24 19.38
N VAL A 123 18.30 -22.22 20.05
CA VAL A 123 19.12 -21.17 20.68
C VAL A 123 20.00 -21.73 21.81
N PRO A 124 19.49 -22.51 22.79
CA PRO A 124 20.35 -23.16 23.77
C PRO A 124 21.40 -24.10 23.16
N MET A 125 21.09 -24.78 22.04
CA MET A 125 22.03 -25.65 21.34
C MET A 125 23.18 -24.85 20.71
N ALA A 126 22.86 -23.75 20.02
CA ALA A 126 23.85 -22.83 19.44
C ALA A 126 24.72 -22.19 20.53
N MET A 127 24.12 -21.70 21.61
CA MET A 127 24.85 -21.15 22.76
C MET A 127 25.86 -22.15 23.31
N LYS A 128 25.45 -23.41 23.49
CA LYS A 128 26.34 -24.43 24.04
C LYS A 128 27.59 -24.64 23.15
N ILE A 129 27.41 -24.73 21.84
CA ILE A 129 28.53 -24.90 20.91
C ILE A 129 29.40 -23.65 20.85
N ALA A 130 28.79 -22.47 20.77
CA ALA A 130 29.52 -21.19 20.76
C ALA A 130 30.33 -20.98 22.05
N PHE A 131 29.87 -21.53 23.18
CA PHE A 131 30.60 -21.49 24.45
C PHE A 131 31.72 -22.55 24.52
N ASP A 132 31.53 -23.69 23.85
CA ASP A 132 32.49 -24.80 23.73
C ASP A 132 33.66 -24.38 22.81
N GLY A 133 34.47 -23.42 23.26
CA GLY A 133 35.59 -22.87 22.49
C GLY A 133 36.07 -21.49 22.94
N LEU A 134 35.32 -20.82 23.84
CA LEU A 134 35.71 -19.51 24.38
C LEU A 134 36.95 -19.61 25.27
N LYS A 135 36.97 -20.62 26.14
CA LYS A 135 38.07 -20.88 27.05
C LYS A 135 39.29 -21.35 26.24
N ASP A 136 40.41 -20.66 26.39
CA ASP A 136 41.64 -20.87 25.63
C ASP A 136 41.52 -20.55 24.13
N SER A 137 40.55 -19.72 23.72
CA SER A 137 40.39 -19.31 22.32
C SER A 137 41.64 -18.58 21.79
N GLU A 138 42.15 -19.01 20.64
CA GLU A 138 43.30 -18.40 19.96
C GLU A 138 42.92 -17.21 19.04
N TYR A 139 41.64 -16.81 19.03
CA TYR A 139 41.15 -15.65 18.28
C TYR A 139 41.93 -14.38 18.64
N LYS A 140 42.38 -13.66 17.60
CA LYS A 140 43.22 -12.48 17.73
C LYS A 140 42.41 -11.20 17.82
N THR A 141 41.28 -11.14 17.12
CA THR A 141 40.51 -9.91 16.91
C THR A 141 39.30 -9.79 17.84
N ARG A 142 38.80 -10.92 18.36
CA ARG A 142 37.66 -10.99 19.28
C ARG A 142 37.88 -10.23 20.59
N ASP A 143 36.88 -9.47 21.03
CA ASP A 143 36.83 -8.90 22.38
C ASP A 143 36.69 -10.03 23.42
N LYS A 144 37.65 -10.08 24.36
CA LYS A 144 37.72 -11.10 25.42
C LYS A 144 37.02 -10.68 26.71
N ALA A 145 36.14 -9.68 26.69
CA ALA A 145 35.28 -9.33 27.82
C ALA A 145 34.53 -10.55 28.38
N ILE A 146 34.19 -11.52 27.52
CA ILE A 146 33.65 -12.83 27.89
C ILE A 146 34.63 -13.92 27.41
N ASP A 147 35.45 -14.44 28.32
CA ASP A 147 36.46 -15.46 28.05
C ASP A 147 36.07 -16.86 28.57
N ASP A 148 35.35 -16.95 29.69
CA ASP A 148 34.84 -18.19 30.27
C ASP A 148 33.43 -18.01 30.85
N VAL A 149 32.44 -18.69 30.28
CA VAL A 149 31.08 -18.70 30.81
C VAL A 149 30.91 -19.60 32.04
N GLY A 150 31.89 -20.47 32.33
CA GLY A 150 31.90 -21.37 33.48
C GLY A 150 31.98 -20.65 34.84
N GLY A 151 32.32 -19.36 34.84
CA GLY A 151 32.29 -18.50 36.02
C GLY A 151 30.88 -18.09 36.46
N PHE A 152 29.86 -18.27 35.61
CA PHE A 152 28.49 -17.86 35.88
C PHE A 152 27.61 -19.03 36.32
N GLU A 153 26.59 -18.74 37.14
CA GLU A 153 25.56 -19.72 37.48
C GLU A 153 24.48 -19.77 36.40
N LYS A 154 24.22 -18.63 35.74
CA LYS A 154 23.15 -18.45 34.78
C LYS A 154 23.57 -17.54 33.62
N VAL A 155 23.18 -17.87 32.40
CA VAL A 155 23.31 -16.98 31.22
C VAL A 155 21.93 -16.67 30.67
N GLU A 156 21.65 -15.38 30.44
CA GLU A 156 20.39 -14.90 29.87
C GLU A 156 20.60 -14.34 28.47
N LEU A 157 19.80 -14.82 27.52
CA LEU A 157 19.73 -14.33 26.13
C LEU A 157 18.26 -14.18 25.74
N SER A 158 17.93 -13.10 25.05
CA SER A 158 16.61 -12.95 24.42
C SER A 158 16.73 -12.86 22.90
N VAL A 159 15.76 -13.44 22.20
CA VAL A 159 15.62 -13.33 20.75
C VAL A 159 14.23 -12.79 20.45
N LEU A 160 14.14 -11.69 19.71
CA LEU A 160 12.90 -11.06 19.28
C LEU A 160 12.74 -11.23 17.76
N LEU A 161 11.63 -11.83 17.35
CA LEU A 161 11.19 -11.84 15.95
C LEU A 161 10.27 -10.63 15.72
N CYS A 162 10.56 -9.82 14.71
CA CYS A 162 9.83 -8.58 14.42
C CYS A 162 9.64 -8.32 12.93
N ASN A 163 8.89 -7.29 12.57
CA ASN A 163 8.69 -6.83 11.20
C ASN A 163 9.75 -5.80 10.77
N ASP A 164 9.80 -5.44 9.48
CA ASP A 164 10.79 -4.49 8.96
C ASP A 164 10.60 -3.06 9.50
N VAL A 165 9.37 -2.67 9.85
CA VAL A 165 9.06 -1.35 10.40
C VAL A 165 9.72 -1.21 11.78
N PHE A 166 9.47 -2.18 12.66
CA PHE A 166 10.00 -2.20 14.01
C PHE A 166 11.54 -2.20 14.02
N ILE A 167 12.18 -3.08 13.24
CA ILE A 167 13.65 -3.14 13.24
C ILE A 167 14.27 -1.88 12.63
N ARG A 168 13.61 -1.22 11.67
CA ARG A 168 14.08 0.04 11.08
C ARG A 168 14.06 1.17 12.11
N GLU A 169 13.00 1.27 12.90
CA GLU A 169 12.92 2.24 13.99
C GLU A 169 14.03 2.00 15.00
N LEU A 170 14.24 0.73 15.38
CA LEU A 170 15.31 0.34 16.30
C LEU A 170 16.70 0.64 15.73
N ASN A 171 16.93 0.37 14.44
CA ASN A 171 18.19 0.63 13.74
C ASN A 171 18.49 2.14 13.69
N LYS A 172 17.46 2.95 13.45
CA LYS A 172 17.57 4.41 13.49
C LYS A 172 17.89 4.91 14.91
N GLU A 173 17.22 4.39 15.93
CA GLU A 173 17.46 4.81 17.31
C GLU A 173 18.86 4.45 17.82
N TRP A 174 19.38 3.28 17.44
CA TRP A 174 20.64 2.76 17.97
C TRP A 174 21.87 3.05 17.10
N ARG A 175 21.71 3.09 15.77
CA ARG A 175 22.81 3.28 14.80
C ARG A 175 22.69 4.55 13.95
N ASP A 176 21.61 5.34 14.11
CA ASP A 176 21.27 6.49 13.24
C ASP A 176 21.06 6.10 11.77
N GLU A 177 20.68 4.83 11.52
CA GLU A 177 20.48 4.26 10.20
C GLU A 177 18.97 4.05 9.90
N ASP A 178 18.41 4.85 8.99
CA ASP A 178 16.96 4.87 8.69
C ASP A 178 16.58 3.84 7.60
N HIS A 179 16.93 2.57 7.82
CA HIS A 179 16.54 1.46 6.97
C HIS A 179 16.39 0.16 7.77
N ALA A 180 15.53 -0.74 7.30
CA ALA A 180 15.41 -2.08 7.89
C ALA A 180 16.70 -2.87 7.67
N THR A 181 17.18 -3.51 8.73
CA THR A 181 18.30 -4.46 8.72
C THR A 181 17.78 -5.86 8.99
N ASP A 182 18.60 -6.88 8.78
CA ASP A 182 18.25 -8.28 8.99
C ASP A 182 18.31 -8.69 10.46
N VAL A 183 19.39 -8.31 11.15
CA VAL A 183 19.60 -8.61 12.57
C VAL A 183 20.30 -7.47 13.32
N LEU A 184 19.85 -7.22 14.55
CA LEU A 184 20.55 -6.35 15.51
C LEU A 184 20.93 -7.15 16.75
N SER A 185 22.18 -6.97 17.22
CA SER A 185 22.72 -7.64 18.40
C SER A 185 23.10 -6.61 19.45
N MET A 186 22.41 -6.63 20.59
CA MET A 186 22.56 -5.61 21.64
C MET A 186 23.15 -6.24 22.91
N SER A 187 24.45 -6.09 23.11
CA SER A 187 25.13 -6.61 24.31
C SER A 187 24.70 -5.86 25.56
N GLN A 188 24.35 -6.61 26.61
CA GLN A 188 24.03 -6.08 27.94
C GLN A 188 25.09 -6.44 28.98
N HIS A 189 26.21 -7.00 28.55
CA HIS A 189 27.30 -7.36 29.43
C HIS A 189 27.97 -6.08 29.96
N ILE A 190 28.12 -5.99 31.28
CA ILE A 190 28.84 -4.91 31.95
C ILE A 190 30.13 -5.51 32.54
N PRO A 191 31.30 -5.28 31.92
CA PRO A 191 32.57 -5.81 32.41
C PRO A 191 32.89 -5.29 33.82
N GLY A 192 33.47 -6.16 34.67
CA GLY A 192 33.98 -5.78 35.98
C GLY A 192 32.99 -5.83 37.16
N PHE A 193 31.78 -6.36 36.96
CA PHE A 193 30.85 -6.69 38.04
C PHE A 193 30.74 -8.20 38.23
N ASP A 194 31.10 -8.70 39.42
CA ASP A 194 30.98 -10.12 39.80
C ASP A 194 29.53 -10.51 40.11
N LEU A 195 28.68 -10.50 39.09
CA LEU A 195 27.32 -11.04 39.18
C LEU A 195 27.32 -12.52 38.82
N PRO A 196 26.57 -13.38 39.54
CA PRO A 196 26.45 -14.80 39.20
C PRO A 196 25.63 -15.05 37.91
N ILE A 197 25.11 -13.99 37.28
CA ILE A 197 24.28 -14.06 36.08
C ILE A 197 24.95 -13.22 34.99
N LEU A 198 25.22 -13.85 33.84
CA LEU A 198 25.66 -13.18 32.62
C LEU A 198 24.43 -12.78 31.79
N MET A 199 24.17 -11.49 31.64
CA MET A 199 23.19 -10.98 30.68
C MET A 199 23.91 -10.79 29.34
N LEU A 200 23.73 -11.75 28.43
CA LEU A 200 24.43 -11.74 27.15
C LEU A 200 23.90 -10.61 26.26
N GLY A 201 22.58 -10.47 26.19
CA GLY A 201 21.93 -9.40 25.45
C GLY A 201 20.67 -9.85 24.72
N ASP A 202 20.33 -9.08 23.70
CA ASP A 202 19.17 -9.28 22.84
C ASP A 202 19.61 -9.45 21.37
N ILE A 203 19.00 -10.40 20.66
CA ILE A 203 19.12 -10.56 19.21
C ILE A 203 17.74 -10.26 18.60
N VAL A 204 17.65 -9.22 17.78
CA VAL A 204 16.41 -8.79 17.12
C VAL A 204 16.50 -9.13 15.64
N ILE A 205 15.60 -9.98 15.14
CA ILE A 205 15.62 -10.47 13.75
C ILE A 205 14.36 -10.01 13.05
N SER A 206 14.51 -9.39 11.87
CA SER A 206 13.37 -9.13 10.99
C SER A 206 12.98 -10.40 10.23
N VAL A 207 11.76 -10.87 10.48
CA VAL A 207 11.20 -12.05 9.80
C VAL A 207 10.94 -11.75 8.32
N GLU A 208 10.55 -10.53 7.99
CA GLU A 208 10.28 -10.10 6.62
C GLU A 208 11.56 -9.99 5.79
N THR A 209 12.65 -9.51 6.39
CA THR A 209 13.95 -9.49 5.73
C THR A 209 14.51 -10.91 5.59
N ALA A 210 14.46 -11.72 6.64
CA ALA A 210 14.88 -13.12 6.60
C ALA A 210 14.08 -13.92 5.55
N ALA A 211 12.78 -13.62 5.40
CA ALA A 211 11.93 -14.24 4.39
C ALA A 211 12.40 -14.01 2.96
N ARG A 212 12.77 -12.77 2.63
CA ARG A 212 13.31 -12.39 1.31
C ARG A 212 14.66 -13.04 1.06
N GLN A 213 15.57 -12.96 2.03
CA GLN A 213 16.90 -13.57 1.93
C GLN A 213 16.80 -15.10 1.75
N ALA A 214 15.89 -15.75 2.48
CA ALA A 214 15.65 -17.19 2.34
C ALA A 214 15.22 -17.57 0.90
N GLU A 215 14.36 -16.76 0.29
CA GLU A 215 13.86 -16.99 -1.07
C GLU A 215 14.95 -16.73 -2.12
N GLU A 216 15.68 -15.62 -2.00
CA GLU A 216 16.83 -15.26 -2.86
C GLU A 216 17.92 -16.35 -2.85
N ARG A 217 18.17 -16.93 -1.68
CA ARG A 217 19.22 -17.93 -1.45
C ARG A 217 18.72 -19.37 -1.59
N GLY A 218 17.43 -19.59 -1.84
CA GLY A 218 16.84 -20.91 -2.13
C GLY A 218 16.79 -21.88 -0.94
N HIS A 219 16.53 -21.38 0.27
CA HIS A 219 16.41 -22.15 1.50
C HIS A 219 15.20 -21.70 2.34
N THR A 220 14.95 -22.35 3.48
CA THR A 220 13.73 -22.09 4.27
C THR A 220 13.88 -20.87 5.18
N LEU A 221 12.76 -20.24 5.58
CA LEU A 221 12.77 -19.15 6.57
C LEU A 221 13.52 -19.53 7.85
N LEU A 222 13.29 -20.75 8.33
CA LEU A 222 13.94 -21.27 9.52
C LEU A 222 15.46 -21.39 9.35
N ASP A 223 15.93 -21.75 8.15
CA ASP A 223 17.36 -21.83 7.86
C ASP A 223 18.00 -20.43 7.88
N GLU A 224 17.36 -19.43 7.26
CA GLU A 224 17.85 -18.04 7.30
C GLU A 224 17.84 -17.47 8.72
N ILE A 225 16.76 -17.66 9.48
CA ILE A 225 16.69 -17.21 10.89
C ILE A 225 17.77 -17.89 11.76
N ARG A 226 18.14 -19.14 11.47
CA ARG A 226 19.26 -19.82 12.17
C ARG A 226 20.61 -19.18 11.85
N ILE A 227 20.83 -18.77 10.60
CA ILE A 227 22.06 -18.07 10.20
C ILE A 227 22.15 -16.73 10.93
N LEU A 228 21.09 -15.92 10.88
CA LEU A 228 21.01 -14.62 11.56
C LEU A 228 21.16 -14.75 13.08
N LEU A 229 20.58 -15.81 13.67
CA LEU A 229 20.78 -16.12 15.09
C LEU A 229 22.25 -16.40 15.43
N VAL A 230 22.93 -17.22 14.65
CA VAL A 230 24.34 -17.57 14.89
C VAL A 230 25.22 -16.33 14.74
N HIS A 231 25.02 -15.56 13.67
CA HIS A 231 25.72 -14.30 13.42
C HIS A 231 25.54 -13.34 14.61
N GLY A 232 24.29 -13.11 15.04
CA GLY A 232 24.03 -12.22 16.17
C GLY A 232 24.60 -12.72 17.50
N LEU A 233 24.58 -14.04 17.73
CA LEU A 233 25.19 -14.64 18.92
C LEU A 233 26.71 -14.41 18.97
N LEU A 234 27.40 -14.50 17.83
CA LEU A 234 28.84 -14.24 17.75
C LEU A 234 29.18 -12.78 18.03
N HIS A 235 28.38 -11.84 17.53
CA HIS A 235 28.51 -10.43 17.93
C HIS A 235 28.38 -10.22 19.43
N LEU A 236 27.40 -10.86 20.09
CA LEU A 236 27.27 -10.79 21.54
C LEU A 236 28.46 -11.42 22.30
N LEU A 237 29.21 -12.31 21.67
CA LEU A 237 30.43 -12.93 22.20
C LEU A 237 31.71 -12.16 21.86
N GLY A 238 31.60 -10.98 21.26
CA GLY A 238 32.71 -10.07 21.00
C GLY A 238 33.40 -10.28 19.67
N PHE A 239 32.83 -11.06 18.74
CA PHE A 239 33.28 -11.06 17.36
C PHE A 239 32.76 -9.81 16.64
N ASP A 240 33.58 -9.21 15.78
CA ASP A 240 33.18 -8.07 14.98
C ASP A 240 33.88 -8.11 13.63
N HIS A 241 33.16 -8.57 12.62
CA HIS A 241 33.64 -8.67 11.25
C HIS A 241 33.94 -7.32 10.58
N GLU A 242 33.48 -6.18 11.12
CA GLU A 242 33.70 -4.86 10.49
C GLU A 242 35.10 -4.29 10.79
N LEU A 243 35.88 -4.93 11.69
CA LEU A 243 37.18 -4.42 12.15
C LEU A 243 38.33 -4.64 11.15
N SER A 244 38.41 -5.83 10.55
CA SER A 244 39.44 -6.18 9.55
C SER A 244 39.08 -7.48 8.82
N ASP A 245 39.73 -7.73 7.68
CA ASP A 245 39.62 -8.99 6.92
C ASP A 245 39.94 -10.23 7.79
N GLU A 246 40.88 -10.12 8.73
CA GLU A 246 41.15 -11.21 9.69
C GLU A 246 40.00 -11.44 10.66
N ALA A 247 39.33 -10.38 11.12
CA ALA A 247 38.18 -10.49 12.02
C ALA A 247 36.97 -11.10 11.31
N GLU A 248 36.74 -10.70 10.05
CA GLU A 248 35.75 -11.29 9.16
C GLU A 248 35.99 -12.80 8.98
N ALA A 249 37.22 -13.21 8.64
CA ALA A 249 37.57 -14.62 8.47
C ALA A 249 37.49 -15.44 9.77
N GLU A 250 37.84 -14.85 10.92
CA GLU A 250 37.69 -15.51 12.24
C GLU A 250 36.21 -15.75 12.56
N MET A 251 35.35 -14.77 12.31
CA MET A 251 33.91 -14.87 12.56
C MET A 251 33.22 -15.83 11.58
N GLU A 252 33.53 -15.75 10.29
CA GLU A 252 32.98 -16.64 9.26
C GLU A 252 33.28 -18.12 9.57
N LYS A 253 34.51 -18.42 9.97
CA LYS A 253 34.91 -19.77 10.36
C LYS A 253 34.09 -20.29 11.55
N GLU A 254 33.81 -19.44 12.53
CA GLU A 254 33.02 -19.80 13.69
C GLU A 254 31.53 -19.98 13.35
N GLU A 255 30.98 -19.14 12.46
CA GLU A 255 29.62 -19.33 11.92
C GLU A 255 29.49 -20.71 11.27
N GLU A 256 30.42 -21.07 10.39
CA GLU A 256 30.42 -22.37 9.74
C GLU A 256 30.54 -23.53 10.73
N LEU A 257 31.38 -23.38 11.76
CA LEU A 257 31.58 -24.41 12.77
C LEU A 257 30.28 -24.69 13.53
N ILE A 258 29.58 -23.65 13.96
CA ILE A 258 28.31 -23.79 14.69
C ILE A 258 27.23 -24.40 13.80
N LEU A 259 27.05 -23.88 12.57
CA LEU A 259 26.07 -24.38 11.62
C LEU A 259 26.30 -25.87 11.28
N LYS A 260 27.55 -26.25 10.96
CA LYS A 260 27.93 -27.64 10.63
C LYS A 260 27.73 -28.57 11.83
N SER A 261 28.12 -28.14 13.03
CA SER A 261 28.02 -28.96 14.24
C SER A 261 26.57 -29.26 14.65
N LEU A 262 25.63 -28.36 14.31
CA LEU A 262 24.19 -28.55 14.55
C LEU A 262 23.46 -29.19 13.37
N GLY A 263 24.15 -29.42 12.25
CA GLY A 263 23.55 -29.93 11.02
C GLY A 263 22.53 -28.97 10.40
N TRP A 264 22.69 -27.67 10.63
CA TRP A 264 21.83 -26.64 10.06
C TRP A 264 22.28 -26.30 8.64
N LYS A 265 21.31 -26.08 7.75
CA LYS A 265 21.56 -25.75 6.34
C LYS A 265 21.83 -24.26 6.19
N GLY A 266 22.71 -23.92 5.26
CA GLY A 266 23.10 -22.54 4.99
C GLY A 266 24.62 -22.39 4.95
N LYS A 267 25.07 -21.29 4.38
CA LYS A 267 26.43 -20.79 4.60
C LYS A 267 26.35 -19.68 5.65
N GLY A 268 27.46 -19.32 6.29
CA GLY A 268 27.51 -18.17 7.19
C GLY A 268 26.96 -16.90 6.52
N LEU A 269 26.52 -15.92 7.31
CA LEU A 269 25.96 -14.67 6.78
C LEU A 269 27.00 -13.94 5.94
N ILE A 270 28.25 -13.95 6.42
CA ILE A 270 29.42 -13.36 5.77
C ILE A 270 29.68 -14.00 4.40
N HIS A 271 29.78 -15.33 4.36
CA HIS A 271 29.96 -16.07 3.11
C HIS A 271 28.81 -15.79 2.12
N SER A 272 27.59 -15.70 2.64
CA SER A 272 26.39 -15.47 1.83
C SER A 272 26.36 -14.06 1.23
N ALA A 273 26.93 -13.06 1.91
CA ALA A 273 27.13 -11.72 1.36
C ALA A 273 28.16 -11.70 0.22
N TYR A 274 29.25 -12.48 0.32
CA TYR A 274 30.28 -12.59 -0.72
C TYR A 274 29.77 -13.28 -2.00
N ASP A 275 28.98 -14.35 -1.86
CA ASP A 275 28.36 -15.06 -2.99
C ASP A 275 27.37 -14.16 -3.74
N ALA A 276 26.67 -13.26 -3.04
CA ALA A 276 25.78 -12.28 -3.66
C ALA A 276 26.57 -11.25 -4.49
N LEU A 277 27.71 -10.77 -3.99
CA LEU A 277 28.58 -9.81 -4.69
C LEU A 277 29.30 -10.41 -5.92
N THR A 278 29.55 -11.71 -5.93
CA THR A 278 30.33 -12.38 -6.99
C THR A 278 29.49 -12.98 -8.12
N ASN A 279 28.18 -13.16 -7.92
CA ASN A 279 27.27 -13.65 -8.95
C ASN A 279 26.67 -12.54 -9.85
N GLU A 280 27.01 -11.27 -9.64
CA GLU A 280 26.72 -10.19 -10.59
C GLU A 280 27.85 -10.09 -11.64
N ILE A 281 27.66 -10.71 -12.82
CA ILE A 281 28.11 -10.34 -14.19
C ILE A 281 27.94 -11.61 -15.08
N PRO A 282 27.05 -11.59 -16.08
CA PRO A 282 27.51 -11.22 -17.43
C PRO A 282 26.78 -10.00 -18.00
N GLU A 283 27.58 -9.12 -18.58
CA GLU A 283 27.22 -7.95 -19.35
C GLU A 283 26.20 -8.25 -20.46
N THR A 284 25.13 -7.47 -20.52
CA THR A 284 24.64 -6.93 -21.80
C THR A 284 24.27 -5.47 -21.61
N GLU A 285 25.05 -4.61 -22.27
CA GLU A 285 24.84 -3.18 -22.39
C GLU A 285 23.42 -2.87 -22.91
N ASN A 286 22.71 -1.98 -22.21
CA ASN A 286 22.06 -0.82 -22.82
C ASN A 286 21.68 0.21 -21.75
N ASN A 287 22.17 1.44 -21.96
CA ASN A 287 21.87 2.64 -21.21
C ASN A 287 20.36 2.89 -21.12
N ASP A 288 19.84 3.08 -19.90
CA ASP A 288 19.43 4.41 -19.43
C ASP A 288 19.19 4.35 -17.92
N GLY A 289 19.99 5.13 -17.19
CA GLY A 289 20.01 5.15 -15.73
C GLY A 289 18.83 5.92 -15.15
N HIS A 290 18.05 5.23 -14.31
CA HIS A 290 17.46 5.75 -13.07
C HIS A 290 17.05 4.55 -12.21
N ALA A 291 18.05 3.88 -11.63
CA ALA A 291 17.83 2.82 -10.64
C ALA A 291 17.40 3.46 -9.31
N LEU A 292 16.11 3.42 -9.03
CA LEU A 292 15.53 3.75 -7.73
C LEU A 292 14.84 2.49 -7.17
N LYS A 293 15.49 1.85 -6.20
CA LYS A 293 14.93 1.05 -5.08
C LYS A 293 13.53 0.40 -5.28
N GLU A 294 13.36 -0.51 -6.22
CA GLU A 294 12.04 -1.13 -6.50
C GLU A 294 11.89 -2.63 -6.18
N GLY A 295 12.90 -3.33 -5.65
CA GLY A 295 12.81 -4.78 -5.33
C GLY A 295 12.17 -5.14 -3.97
N ARG A 296 11.49 -4.22 -3.27
CA ARG A 296 11.36 -4.30 -1.79
C ARG A 296 10.12 -5.02 -1.21
N LYS A 297 9.26 -5.72 -1.95
CA LYS A 297 7.92 -6.09 -1.40
C LYS A 297 7.43 -7.54 -1.48
N GLU A 298 7.91 -8.39 -2.40
CA GLU A 298 7.29 -9.72 -2.57
C GLU A 298 7.37 -10.61 -1.31
N GLY A 299 8.53 -10.64 -0.63
CA GLY A 299 8.71 -11.50 0.56
C GLY A 299 8.22 -10.92 1.89
N SER A 300 8.10 -9.58 2.03
CA SER A 300 7.65 -8.93 3.28
C SER A 300 6.20 -9.29 3.61
N LEU A 301 5.35 -9.26 2.58
CA LEU A 301 3.91 -9.34 2.79
C LEU A 301 3.40 -10.78 2.87
N ARG A 302 4.23 -11.82 2.65
CA ARG A 302 3.77 -13.22 2.54
C ARG A 302 3.10 -13.75 3.82
N PHE A 303 3.38 -13.15 4.97
CA PHE A 303 2.81 -13.51 6.27
C PHE A 303 1.47 -12.82 6.55
N TYR A 304 1.06 -11.86 5.72
CA TYR A 304 -0.17 -11.09 5.95
C TYR A 304 -1.34 -11.73 5.22
N LYS A 305 -2.31 -12.21 6.00
CA LYS A 305 -3.56 -12.75 5.47
C LYS A 305 -4.44 -11.60 4.97
N PRO A 306 -4.99 -11.66 3.75
CA PRO A 306 -5.82 -10.59 3.26
C PRO A 306 -7.05 -10.33 4.15
N LYS A 307 -7.30 -9.05 4.44
CA LYS A 307 -8.45 -8.56 5.23
C LYS A 307 -9.77 -8.68 4.46
N PHE A 308 -9.71 -8.71 3.14
CA PHE A 308 -10.87 -8.75 2.25
C PHE A 308 -10.79 -9.94 1.29
N ASN A 309 -11.95 -10.48 0.93
CA ASN A 309 -12.04 -11.55 -0.07
C ASN A 309 -12.19 -10.99 -1.48
N TYR A 310 -12.67 -9.74 -1.61
CA TYR A 310 -12.94 -9.09 -2.88
C TYR A 310 -12.44 -7.64 -2.89
N ILE A 311 -11.89 -7.23 -4.02
CA ILE A 311 -11.58 -5.83 -4.33
C ILE A 311 -12.38 -5.43 -5.55
N PHE A 312 -13.28 -4.46 -5.42
CA PHE A 312 -13.97 -3.84 -6.54
C PHE A 312 -13.21 -2.60 -6.96
N CYS A 313 -12.75 -2.56 -8.21
CA CYS A 313 -11.88 -1.50 -8.69
C CYS A 313 -12.49 -0.83 -9.92
N ASP A 314 -12.57 0.50 -9.87
CA ASP A 314 -12.77 1.30 -11.08
C ASP A 314 -11.55 1.26 -12.00
N MET A 315 -11.74 1.68 -13.25
CA MET A 315 -10.74 1.68 -14.28
C MET A 315 -10.17 3.07 -14.60
N ASP A 316 -10.96 3.99 -15.19
CA ASP A 316 -10.46 5.27 -15.70
C ASP A 316 -10.30 6.28 -14.58
N GLY A 317 -9.08 6.77 -14.31
CA GLY A 317 -8.85 7.65 -13.17
C GLY A 317 -8.56 6.90 -11.87
N THR A 318 -8.66 5.57 -11.89
CA THR A 318 -8.35 4.70 -10.74
C THR A 318 -7.23 3.71 -11.08
N LEU A 319 -7.55 2.64 -11.82
CA LEU A 319 -6.58 1.62 -12.23
C LEU A 319 -5.67 2.10 -13.38
N LEU A 320 -6.22 2.92 -14.26
CA LEU A 320 -5.50 3.58 -15.34
C LEU A 320 -5.02 4.96 -14.86
N ASN A 321 -3.75 5.22 -15.10
CA ASN A 321 -3.17 6.55 -14.87
C ASN A 321 -3.65 7.57 -15.92
N SER A 322 -3.22 8.82 -15.81
CA SER A 322 -3.58 9.90 -16.74
C SER A 322 -3.24 9.63 -18.21
N LYS A 323 -2.33 8.68 -18.47
CA LYS A 323 -1.93 8.22 -19.81
C LYS A 323 -2.73 7.00 -20.30
N SER A 324 -3.81 6.64 -19.60
CA SER A 324 -4.65 5.47 -19.89
C SER A 324 -3.88 4.15 -19.88
N ARG A 325 -2.94 3.98 -18.95
CA ARG A 325 -2.11 2.77 -18.80
C ARG A 325 -2.12 2.26 -17.36
N VAL A 326 -1.97 0.95 -17.21
CA VAL A 326 -1.65 0.32 -15.93
C VAL A 326 -0.13 0.29 -15.78
N THR A 327 0.38 0.75 -14.64
CA THR A 327 1.81 0.72 -14.34
C THR A 327 2.27 -0.69 -13.96
N HIS A 328 3.57 -0.95 -14.05
CA HIS A 328 4.15 -2.24 -13.64
C HIS A 328 3.81 -2.57 -12.19
N ARG A 329 4.05 -1.60 -11.29
CA ARG A 329 3.79 -1.72 -9.86
C ARG A 329 2.32 -2.03 -9.53
N THR A 330 1.38 -1.38 -10.22
CA THR A 330 -0.04 -1.70 -10.04
C THR A 330 -0.39 -3.10 -10.54
N ALA A 331 0.21 -3.53 -11.66
CA ALA A 331 0.01 -4.88 -12.17
C ALA A 331 0.58 -5.96 -11.24
N GLU A 332 1.74 -5.71 -10.62
CA GLU A 332 2.33 -6.61 -9.61
C GLU A 332 1.45 -6.71 -8.36
N ALA A 333 1.03 -5.57 -7.79
CA ALA A 333 0.14 -5.57 -6.63
C ALA A 333 -1.16 -6.36 -6.87
N LEU A 334 -1.72 -6.24 -8.07
CA LEU A 334 -2.91 -7.01 -8.47
C LEU A 334 -2.63 -8.51 -8.61
N LYS A 335 -1.49 -8.91 -9.15
CA LYS A 335 -1.09 -10.32 -9.23
C LYS A 335 -0.86 -10.91 -7.83
N GLU A 336 -0.20 -10.14 -6.97
CA GLU A 336 0.13 -10.55 -5.61
C GLU A 336 -1.12 -10.70 -4.74
N VAL A 337 -2.06 -9.75 -4.80
CA VAL A 337 -3.30 -9.86 -4.03
C VAL A 337 -4.16 -11.04 -4.52
N VAL A 338 -4.13 -11.33 -5.83
CA VAL A 338 -4.82 -12.48 -6.45
C VAL A 338 -4.18 -13.81 -6.08
N SER A 339 -2.84 -13.90 -6.06
CA SER A 339 -2.13 -15.12 -5.67
C SER A 339 -2.41 -15.52 -4.22
N ARG A 340 -2.84 -14.55 -3.41
CA ARG A 340 -3.25 -14.71 -2.00
C ARG A 340 -4.74 -14.97 -1.82
N GLY A 341 -5.48 -15.18 -2.93
CA GLY A 341 -6.87 -15.61 -2.92
C GLY A 341 -7.90 -14.49 -2.92
N VAL A 342 -7.49 -13.21 -2.97
CA VAL A 342 -8.41 -12.08 -3.12
C VAL A 342 -8.86 -11.98 -4.56
N ARG A 343 -10.17 -11.81 -4.79
CA ARG A 343 -10.72 -11.65 -6.14
C ARG A 343 -10.88 -10.19 -6.48
N VAL A 344 -10.16 -9.75 -7.51
CA VAL A 344 -10.34 -8.41 -8.06
C VAL A 344 -11.46 -8.43 -9.10
N VAL A 345 -12.43 -7.53 -8.96
CA VAL A 345 -13.61 -7.38 -9.82
C VAL A 345 -13.63 -5.97 -10.39
N ILE A 346 -13.71 -5.86 -11.71
CA ILE A 346 -13.76 -4.55 -12.37
C ILE A 346 -15.19 -4.00 -12.36
N ALA A 347 -15.32 -2.72 -12.00
CA ALA A 347 -16.57 -1.97 -12.06
C ALA A 347 -16.36 -0.65 -12.83
N THR A 348 -16.80 -0.58 -14.09
CA THR A 348 -16.41 0.50 -15.00
C THR A 348 -17.53 0.99 -15.93
N GLY A 349 -17.35 2.19 -16.49
CA GLY A 349 -18.15 2.73 -17.59
C GLY A 349 -17.84 2.14 -18.97
N LYS A 350 -16.72 1.39 -19.10
CA LYS A 350 -16.28 0.77 -20.34
C LYS A 350 -17.00 -0.53 -20.69
N THR A 351 -16.88 -0.95 -21.95
CA THR A 351 -17.25 -2.32 -22.35
C THR A 351 -16.26 -3.35 -21.83
N ARG A 352 -16.69 -4.59 -21.67
CA ARG A 352 -15.81 -5.69 -21.25
C ARG A 352 -14.62 -5.93 -22.21
N PRO A 353 -14.78 -5.89 -23.54
CA PRO A 353 -13.65 -6.00 -24.46
C PRO A 353 -12.62 -4.88 -24.27
N ALA A 354 -13.05 -3.65 -23.97
CA ALA A 354 -12.12 -2.55 -23.70
C ALA A 354 -11.23 -2.81 -22.49
N VAL A 355 -11.83 -3.30 -21.40
CA VAL A 355 -11.09 -3.71 -20.20
C VAL A 355 -10.10 -4.84 -20.52
N ILE A 356 -10.56 -5.87 -21.25
CA ILE A 356 -9.70 -6.99 -21.65
C ILE A 356 -8.51 -6.49 -22.49
N ASN A 357 -8.74 -5.61 -23.47
CA ASN A 357 -7.71 -5.07 -24.34
C ASN A 357 -6.66 -4.26 -23.55
N ALA A 358 -7.11 -3.39 -22.64
CA ALA A 358 -6.22 -2.60 -21.81
C ALA A 358 -5.37 -3.48 -20.86
N LEU A 359 -6.00 -4.44 -20.18
CA LEU A 359 -5.32 -5.30 -19.20
C LEU A 359 -4.48 -6.42 -19.83
N LYS A 360 -4.73 -6.75 -21.11
CA LYS A 360 -3.88 -7.68 -21.88
C LYS A 360 -2.45 -7.16 -22.04
N LEU A 361 -2.25 -5.84 -22.11
CA LEU A 361 -0.93 -5.22 -22.27
C LEU A 361 0.01 -5.47 -21.08
N VAL A 362 -0.55 -5.79 -19.91
CA VAL A 362 0.19 -6.03 -18.66
C VAL A 362 0.00 -7.46 -18.12
N ASN A 363 -0.45 -8.39 -18.98
CA ASN A 363 -0.70 -9.78 -18.63
C ASN A 363 -1.69 -9.97 -17.46
N LEU A 364 -2.69 -9.09 -17.36
CA LEU A 364 -3.79 -9.17 -16.39
C LEU A 364 -5.12 -9.65 -17.00
N ALA A 365 -5.11 -9.99 -18.30
CA ALA A 365 -6.26 -10.57 -18.99
C ALA A 365 -6.03 -12.06 -19.30
N GLY A 366 -7.11 -12.85 -19.26
CA GLY A 366 -7.08 -14.28 -19.56
C GLY A 366 -7.42 -15.15 -18.36
N LYS A 367 -7.06 -16.44 -18.43
CA LYS A 367 -7.41 -17.45 -17.43
C LYS A 367 -6.80 -17.15 -16.06
N ASP A 368 -5.55 -16.67 -16.07
CA ASP A 368 -4.76 -16.40 -14.86
C ASP A 368 -4.73 -14.90 -14.52
N GLY A 369 -5.55 -14.09 -15.21
CA GLY A 369 -5.68 -12.66 -14.99
C GLY A 369 -6.91 -12.28 -14.17
N ILE A 370 -7.10 -10.97 -13.95
CA ILE A 370 -8.27 -10.44 -13.24
C ILE A 370 -9.49 -10.27 -14.14
N ILE A 371 -9.28 -10.20 -15.47
CA ILE A 371 -10.37 -10.03 -16.45
C ILE A 371 -10.33 -11.07 -17.57
N SER A 372 -11.51 -11.59 -17.93
CA SER A 372 -11.72 -12.47 -19.07
C SER A 372 -13.20 -12.46 -19.45
N GLN A 373 -13.54 -13.18 -20.52
CA GLN A 373 -14.95 -13.42 -20.89
C GLN A 373 -15.73 -14.24 -19.84
N PHE A 374 -15.04 -14.85 -18.88
CA PHE A 374 -15.64 -15.66 -17.82
C PHE A 374 -15.53 -15.00 -16.42
N SER A 375 -14.87 -13.85 -16.32
CA SER A 375 -14.67 -13.16 -15.04
C SER A 375 -15.91 -12.36 -14.64
N PRO A 376 -16.33 -12.36 -13.36
CA PRO A 376 -17.37 -11.45 -12.90
C PRO A 376 -16.99 -9.99 -13.14
N GLY A 377 -17.97 -9.10 -13.27
CA GLY A 377 -17.72 -7.67 -13.41
C GLY A 377 -18.96 -6.84 -13.68
N VAL A 378 -18.80 -5.53 -13.49
CA VAL A 378 -19.84 -4.52 -13.70
C VAL A 378 -19.36 -3.58 -14.80
N PHE A 379 -20.11 -3.49 -15.89
CA PHE A 379 -19.71 -2.78 -17.12
C PHE A 379 -20.78 -1.79 -17.54
N LEU A 380 -20.39 -0.85 -18.40
CA LEU A 380 -21.28 0.21 -18.89
C LEU A 380 -22.01 0.91 -17.75
N GLN A 381 -21.30 1.25 -16.67
CA GLN A 381 -21.84 1.96 -15.51
C GLN A 381 -22.96 1.20 -14.77
N GLY A 382 -22.89 -0.13 -14.75
CA GLY A 382 -23.88 -1.00 -14.09
C GLY A 382 -25.01 -1.47 -14.99
N LEU A 383 -25.04 -1.04 -16.26
CA LEU A 383 -26.05 -1.49 -17.22
C LEU A 383 -25.85 -2.94 -17.67
N LEU A 384 -24.66 -3.49 -17.47
CA LEU A 384 -24.34 -4.91 -17.68
C LEU A 384 -23.62 -5.46 -16.46
N VAL A 385 -24.12 -6.57 -15.93
CA VAL A 385 -23.51 -7.25 -14.78
C VAL A 385 -23.32 -8.72 -15.14
N TYR A 386 -22.07 -9.17 -15.05
CA TYR A 386 -21.69 -10.57 -15.26
C TYR A 386 -21.25 -11.22 -13.96
N GLY A 387 -21.74 -12.42 -13.72
CA GLY A 387 -21.49 -13.24 -12.54
C GLY A 387 -20.41 -14.29 -12.74
N ARG A 388 -20.53 -15.38 -11.96
CA ARG A 388 -19.61 -16.53 -12.06
C ARG A 388 -19.61 -17.08 -13.47
N GLN A 389 -18.42 -17.44 -13.97
CA GLN A 389 -18.23 -18.00 -15.32
C GLN A 389 -18.75 -17.08 -16.44
N GLY A 390 -18.83 -15.77 -16.21
CA GLY A 390 -19.26 -14.79 -17.20
C GLY A 390 -20.75 -14.83 -17.52
N ARG A 391 -21.58 -15.46 -16.68
CA ARG A 391 -23.03 -15.48 -16.85
C ARG A 391 -23.58 -14.06 -16.73
N GLU A 392 -24.38 -13.61 -17.69
CA GLU A 392 -25.14 -12.36 -17.55
C GLU A 392 -26.18 -12.49 -16.43
N ILE A 393 -26.09 -11.61 -15.44
CA ILE A 393 -27.04 -11.50 -14.33
C ILE A 393 -28.07 -10.41 -14.63
N PHE A 394 -27.60 -9.30 -15.20
CA PHE A 394 -28.42 -8.12 -15.43
C PHE A 394 -28.00 -7.41 -16.72
N ARG A 395 -29.01 -6.92 -17.44
CA ARG A 395 -28.86 -6.05 -18.59
C ARG A 395 -29.97 -5.01 -18.58
N ARG A 396 -29.61 -3.75 -18.80
CA ARG A 396 -30.56 -2.65 -19.03
C ARG A 396 -30.30 -1.99 -20.37
N THR A 397 -31.34 -1.90 -21.19
CA THR A 397 -31.30 -1.28 -22.51
C THR A 397 -32.03 0.06 -22.49
N LEU A 398 -31.62 0.96 -23.38
CA LEU A 398 -32.34 2.19 -23.67
C LEU A 398 -33.64 1.88 -24.40
N ASP A 399 -34.59 2.80 -24.26
CA ASP A 399 -35.82 2.80 -25.06
C ASP A 399 -35.45 2.91 -26.55
N PRO A 400 -35.88 1.96 -27.42
CA PRO A 400 -35.61 2.01 -28.85
C PRO A 400 -36.07 3.30 -29.53
N ASP A 401 -37.10 3.97 -29.02
CA ASP A 401 -37.57 5.24 -29.57
C ASP A 401 -36.59 6.38 -29.27
N VAL A 402 -36.02 6.41 -28.04
CA VAL A 402 -34.94 7.34 -27.69
C VAL A 402 -33.72 7.07 -28.57
N CYS A 403 -33.37 5.80 -28.80
CA CYS A 403 -32.28 5.45 -29.71
C CYS A 403 -32.54 5.93 -31.14
N ARG A 404 -33.76 5.74 -31.66
CA ARG A 404 -34.16 6.22 -32.99
C ARG A 404 -33.99 7.73 -33.09
N GLU A 405 -34.54 8.47 -32.14
CA GLU A 405 -34.46 9.94 -32.09
C GLU A 405 -33.00 10.42 -32.09
N ALA A 406 -32.14 9.80 -31.27
CA ALA A 406 -30.73 10.17 -31.17
C ALA A 406 -29.95 9.90 -32.45
N PHE A 407 -30.15 8.74 -33.06
CA PHE A 407 -29.51 8.37 -34.31
C PHE A 407 -29.97 9.23 -35.50
N LEU A 408 -31.26 9.59 -35.55
CA LEU A 408 -31.77 10.53 -36.56
C LEU A 408 -31.17 11.93 -36.36
N TYR A 409 -31.13 12.42 -35.13
CA TYR A 409 -30.48 13.70 -34.79
C TYR A 409 -29.00 13.70 -35.22
N SER A 410 -28.26 12.62 -34.92
CA SER A 410 -26.86 12.46 -35.34
C SER A 410 -26.69 12.57 -36.86
N LEU A 411 -27.57 11.92 -37.64
CA LEU A 411 -27.54 11.98 -39.10
C LEU A 411 -27.88 13.35 -39.68
N GLU A 412 -28.88 14.01 -39.10
CA GLU A 412 -29.38 15.32 -39.54
C GLU A 412 -28.35 16.42 -39.26
N HIS A 413 -27.84 16.46 -38.03
CA HIS A 413 -26.93 17.50 -37.57
C HIS A 413 -25.44 17.17 -37.79
N LYS A 414 -25.13 15.97 -38.30
CA LYS A 414 -23.77 15.46 -38.49
C LYS A 414 -22.94 15.46 -37.21
N VAL A 415 -23.60 15.26 -36.07
CA VAL A 415 -22.93 15.12 -34.76
C VAL A 415 -22.56 13.65 -34.56
N PRO A 416 -21.30 13.30 -34.31
CA PRO A 416 -20.86 11.92 -34.06
C PRO A 416 -21.61 11.30 -32.88
N LEU A 417 -22.15 10.10 -33.10
CA LEU A 417 -22.87 9.34 -32.08
C LEU A 417 -22.42 7.88 -32.16
N ILE A 418 -22.07 7.31 -31.00
CA ILE A 418 -21.76 5.89 -30.86
C ILE A 418 -22.80 5.23 -29.95
N GLY A 419 -23.25 4.04 -30.31
CA GLY A 419 -24.11 3.20 -29.49
C GLY A 419 -23.39 1.94 -29.01
N PHE A 420 -23.59 1.62 -27.75
CA PHE A 420 -22.98 0.46 -27.10
C PHE A 420 -24.01 -0.65 -26.98
N SER A 421 -23.66 -1.84 -27.48
CA SER A 421 -24.47 -3.06 -27.47
C SER A 421 -23.63 -4.25 -26.99
N GLN A 422 -23.66 -4.54 -25.69
CA GLN A 422 -22.82 -5.55 -25.03
C GLN A 422 -21.33 -5.32 -25.32
N ASP A 423 -20.74 -6.21 -26.11
CA ASP A 423 -19.33 -6.22 -26.51
C ASP A 423 -19.10 -5.52 -27.87
N ARG A 424 -20.13 -4.88 -28.43
CA ARG A 424 -20.10 -4.22 -29.74
C ARG A 424 -20.38 -2.73 -29.60
N CYS A 425 -19.79 -1.96 -30.51
CA CYS A 425 -20.10 -0.55 -30.72
C CYS A 425 -20.66 -0.36 -32.14
N VAL A 426 -21.61 0.54 -32.30
CA VAL A 426 -22.23 0.86 -33.59
C VAL A 426 -22.32 2.37 -33.80
N THR A 427 -22.24 2.80 -35.05
CA THR A 427 -22.45 4.19 -35.50
C THR A 427 -23.20 4.17 -36.83
N LEU A 428 -23.62 5.33 -37.33
CA LEU A 428 -24.22 5.48 -38.67
C LEU A 428 -23.25 6.05 -39.71
N PHE A 429 -22.13 6.60 -39.26
CA PHE A 429 -21.08 7.08 -40.16
C PHE A 429 -19.71 7.08 -39.46
N ASP A 430 -18.66 6.97 -40.26
CA ASP A 430 -17.28 7.07 -39.79
C ASP A 430 -16.98 8.50 -39.35
N HIS A 431 -16.29 8.64 -38.21
CA HIS A 431 -15.82 9.93 -37.73
C HIS A 431 -14.55 9.77 -36.87
N PRO A 432 -13.53 10.65 -37.02
CA PRO A 432 -12.30 10.54 -36.23
C PRO A 432 -12.50 10.54 -34.72
N LEU A 433 -13.49 11.30 -34.22
CA LEU A 433 -13.83 11.30 -32.79
C LEU A 433 -14.42 9.96 -32.32
N ILE A 434 -15.14 9.23 -33.17
CA ILE A 434 -15.62 7.89 -32.84
C ILE A 434 -14.43 6.91 -32.82
N ASP A 435 -13.52 7.01 -33.79
CA ASP A 435 -12.30 6.20 -33.83
C ASP A 435 -11.36 6.44 -32.64
N SER A 436 -11.39 7.64 -32.04
CA SER A 436 -10.61 7.90 -30.82
C SER A 436 -11.06 7.05 -29.62
N LEU A 437 -12.33 6.66 -29.54
CA LEU A 437 -12.80 5.75 -28.48
C LEU A 437 -12.14 4.37 -28.62
N HIS A 438 -11.93 3.91 -29.84
CA HIS A 438 -11.23 2.65 -30.10
C HIS A 438 -9.73 2.74 -29.79
N THR A 439 -9.08 3.82 -30.25
CA THR A 439 -7.62 3.93 -30.19
C THR A 439 -7.07 4.44 -28.85
N VAL A 440 -7.81 5.29 -28.15
CA VAL A 440 -7.40 5.89 -26.87
C VAL A 440 -8.03 5.15 -25.69
N TYR A 441 -9.32 4.81 -25.79
CA TYR A 441 -10.09 4.23 -24.69
C TYR A 441 -10.31 2.71 -24.82
N PHE A 442 -9.68 2.09 -25.82
CA PHE A 442 -9.69 0.65 -26.10
C PHE A 442 -11.07 0.05 -26.43
N GLU A 443 -12.08 0.89 -26.65
CA GLU A 443 -13.43 0.41 -27.00
C GLU A 443 -13.41 -0.41 -28.31
N PRO A 444 -14.35 -1.34 -28.51
CA PRO A 444 -14.52 -2.01 -29.80
C PRO A 444 -14.64 -0.99 -30.92
N LYS A 445 -13.98 -1.25 -32.06
CA LYS A 445 -14.15 -0.42 -33.25
C LYS A 445 -15.63 -0.41 -33.64
N ALA A 446 -16.19 0.79 -33.80
CA ALA A 446 -17.61 0.94 -34.11
C ALA A 446 -17.92 0.39 -35.51
N GLU A 447 -18.97 -0.42 -35.60
CA GLU A 447 -19.52 -0.88 -36.88
C GLU A 447 -20.42 0.20 -37.47
N VAL A 448 -20.19 0.56 -38.72
CA VAL A 448 -21.04 1.51 -39.46
C VAL A 448 -22.29 0.80 -39.97
N MET A 449 -23.42 1.13 -39.38
CA MET A 449 -24.73 0.59 -39.74
C MET A 449 -25.33 1.41 -40.90
N PRO A 450 -26.01 0.76 -41.86
CA PRO A 450 -26.46 1.44 -43.09
C PRO A 450 -27.71 2.30 -42.89
N SER A 451 -28.50 2.05 -41.85
CA SER A 451 -29.68 2.86 -41.51
C SER A 451 -30.06 2.67 -40.04
N VAL A 452 -30.87 3.59 -39.52
CA VAL A 452 -31.41 3.54 -38.15
C VAL A 452 -32.28 2.28 -37.97
N GLU A 453 -33.10 1.94 -38.96
CA GLU A 453 -33.99 0.78 -38.91
C GLU A 453 -33.20 -0.52 -38.82
N LYS A 454 -32.14 -0.68 -39.62
CA LYS A 454 -31.30 -1.87 -39.57
C LYS A 454 -30.54 -1.96 -38.24
N LEU A 455 -30.06 -0.83 -37.73
CA LEU A 455 -29.39 -0.76 -36.43
C LEU A 455 -30.33 -1.26 -35.32
N LEU A 456 -31.51 -0.65 -35.18
CA LEU A 456 -32.47 -1.00 -34.12
C LEU A 456 -33.08 -2.40 -34.27
N ALA A 457 -33.07 -2.98 -35.48
CA ALA A 457 -33.50 -4.36 -35.70
C ALA A 457 -32.44 -5.42 -35.37
N THR A 458 -31.17 -5.02 -35.18
CA THR A 458 -30.04 -5.96 -35.05
C THR A 458 -29.32 -5.89 -33.70
N VAL A 459 -29.41 -4.76 -33.00
CA VAL A 459 -28.72 -4.56 -31.72
C VAL A 459 -29.62 -3.91 -30.68
N ASP A 460 -29.45 -4.34 -29.43
CA ASP A 460 -30.04 -3.69 -28.26
C ASP A 460 -29.02 -2.72 -27.67
N ILE A 461 -29.35 -1.43 -27.65
CA ILE A 461 -28.43 -0.39 -27.17
C ILE A 461 -28.58 -0.23 -25.65
N GLN A 462 -27.46 -0.33 -24.91
CA GLN A 462 -27.44 -0.02 -23.48
C GLN A 462 -27.16 1.45 -23.22
N LYS A 463 -26.25 2.08 -23.97
CA LYS A 463 -25.96 3.51 -23.84
C LYS A 463 -25.58 4.14 -25.18
N LEU A 464 -25.72 5.46 -25.26
CA LEU A 464 -25.31 6.27 -26.40
C LEU A 464 -24.35 7.36 -25.93
N ILE A 465 -23.39 7.74 -26.76
CA ILE A 465 -22.50 8.87 -26.50
C ILE A 465 -22.46 9.78 -27.73
N PHE A 466 -22.91 11.02 -27.56
CA PHE A 466 -22.60 12.10 -28.51
C PHE A 466 -21.23 12.67 -28.19
N ILE A 467 -20.44 12.93 -29.23
CA ILE A 467 -19.09 13.50 -29.09
C ILE A 467 -19.03 14.80 -29.89
N ASP A 468 -18.71 15.89 -29.21
CA ASP A 468 -18.59 17.23 -29.79
C ASP A 468 -17.61 18.05 -28.95
N THR A 469 -17.28 19.26 -29.38
CA THR A 469 -16.53 20.23 -28.56
C THR A 469 -17.19 20.43 -27.18
N THR A 470 -16.38 20.74 -26.16
CA THR A 470 -16.88 21.05 -24.81
C THR A 470 -17.99 22.10 -24.81
N GLU A 471 -17.83 23.14 -25.64
CA GLU A 471 -18.83 24.19 -25.80
C GLU A 471 -20.10 23.66 -26.48
N GLY A 472 -19.97 22.87 -27.55
CA GLY A 472 -21.09 22.23 -28.25
C GLY A 472 -21.92 21.32 -27.32
N VAL A 473 -21.25 20.52 -26.50
CA VAL A 473 -21.92 19.68 -25.49
C VAL A 473 -22.65 20.53 -24.46
N ALA A 474 -21.96 21.51 -23.85
CA ALA A 474 -22.52 22.30 -22.76
C ALA A 474 -23.64 23.24 -23.20
N ALA A 475 -23.51 23.88 -24.37
CA ALA A 475 -24.44 24.89 -24.87
C ALA A 475 -25.60 24.30 -25.68
N THR A 476 -25.38 23.19 -26.39
CA THR A 476 -26.37 22.66 -27.35
C THR A 476 -26.88 21.29 -26.95
N LEU A 477 -26.00 20.28 -26.92
CA LEU A 477 -26.43 18.89 -26.81
C LEU A 477 -27.06 18.59 -25.44
N ARG A 478 -26.40 19.01 -24.34
CA ARG A 478 -26.87 18.69 -22.99
C ARG A 478 -28.23 19.34 -22.69
N PRO A 479 -28.45 20.66 -22.90
CA PRO A 479 -29.76 21.27 -22.65
C PRO A 479 -30.87 20.67 -23.53
N TYR A 480 -30.59 20.39 -24.80
CA TYR A 480 -31.55 19.79 -25.72
C TYR A 480 -31.95 18.38 -25.27
N TRP A 481 -30.97 17.49 -25.10
CA TRP A 481 -31.23 16.10 -24.75
C TRP A 481 -31.82 15.94 -23.35
N ALA A 482 -31.45 16.79 -22.39
CA ALA A 482 -32.04 16.77 -21.06
C ALA A 482 -33.56 17.00 -21.09
N GLU A 483 -34.07 17.82 -22.01
CA GLU A 483 -35.52 18.03 -22.17
C GLU A 483 -36.16 16.94 -23.05
N VAL A 484 -35.53 16.55 -24.15
CA VAL A 484 -36.07 15.54 -25.08
C VAL A 484 -36.27 14.18 -24.41
N VAL A 485 -35.32 13.74 -23.58
CA VAL A 485 -35.39 12.42 -22.93
C VAL A 485 -35.94 12.47 -21.51
N LYS A 486 -36.46 13.62 -21.07
CA LYS A 486 -36.98 13.81 -19.72
C LYS A 486 -38.01 12.74 -19.35
N GLY A 487 -37.74 12.00 -18.29
CA GLY A 487 -38.58 10.89 -17.82
C GLY A 487 -38.47 9.59 -18.62
N ARG A 488 -37.74 9.57 -19.75
CA ARG A 488 -37.49 8.39 -20.59
C ARG A 488 -36.05 7.86 -20.46
N ALA A 489 -35.08 8.75 -20.30
CA ALA A 489 -33.66 8.42 -20.12
C ALA A 489 -32.94 9.46 -19.24
N GLY A 490 -31.75 9.12 -18.77
CA GLY A 490 -30.83 10.01 -18.08
C GLY A 490 -29.79 10.60 -19.04
N VAL A 491 -29.35 11.82 -18.73
CA VAL A 491 -28.24 12.50 -19.42
C VAL A 491 -27.09 12.66 -18.44
N VAL A 492 -25.95 12.05 -18.76
CA VAL A 492 -24.74 12.03 -17.94
C VAL A 492 -23.58 12.60 -18.76
N GLN A 493 -22.61 13.22 -18.09
CA GLN A 493 -21.43 13.77 -18.74
C GLN A 493 -20.23 13.48 -17.86
N ALA A 494 -19.47 12.44 -18.24
CA ALA A 494 -18.23 12.08 -17.56
C ALA A 494 -17.04 12.88 -18.09
N GLN A 495 -16.99 13.12 -19.40
CA GLN A 495 -15.97 13.97 -20.05
C GLN A 495 -16.62 15.23 -20.63
N ALA A 496 -15.86 16.32 -20.69
CA ALA A 496 -16.37 17.63 -21.08
C ALA A 496 -16.94 17.66 -22.51
N ASP A 497 -16.38 16.84 -23.40
CA ASP A 497 -16.67 16.69 -24.82
C ASP A 497 -17.57 15.47 -25.15
N MET A 498 -18.06 14.75 -24.14
CA MET A 498 -18.88 13.55 -24.32
C MET A 498 -20.20 13.61 -23.53
N LEU A 499 -21.32 13.55 -24.23
CA LEU A 499 -22.65 13.48 -23.62
C LEU A 499 -23.19 12.05 -23.70
N GLU A 500 -23.39 11.42 -22.54
CA GLU A 500 -23.96 10.09 -22.45
C GLU A 500 -25.48 10.15 -22.27
N ILE A 501 -26.21 9.34 -23.04
CA ILE A 501 -27.61 9.03 -22.80
C ILE A 501 -27.67 7.59 -22.29
N VAL A 502 -28.26 7.42 -21.11
CA VAL A 502 -28.34 6.16 -20.39
C VAL A 502 -29.77 5.87 -19.93
N PRO A 503 -30.17 4.60 -19.74
CA PRO A 503 -31.46 4.26 -19.18
C PRO A 503 -31.67 4.91 -17.81
N PRO A 504 -32.91 5.18 -17.40
CA PRO A 504 -33.17 5.72 -16.07
C PRO A 504 -32.76 4.69 -15.00
N SER A 505 -32.24 5.20 -13.88
CA SER A 505 -32.07 4.45 -12.63
C SER A 505 -31.15 3.22 -12.71
N THR A 506 -29.84 3.44 -12.93
CA THR A 506 -28.80 2.42 -12.71
C THR A 506 -27.47 3.10 -12.41
N SER A 507 -26.73 2.58 -11.44
CA SER A 507 -25.38 3.03 -11.07
C SER A 507 -24.39 1.86 -11.04
N LYS A 508 -23.08 2.17 -10.91
CA LYS A 508 -22.09 1.12 -10.59
C LYS A 508 -22.42 0.45 -9.25
N GLY A 509 -22.83 1.21 -8.24
CA GLY A 509 -23.21 0.70 -6.93
C GLY A 509 -24.36 -0.31 -7.00
N ASP A 510 -25.39 -0.05 -7.81
CA ASP A 510 -26.47 -0.99 -8.06
C ASP A 510 -25.96 -2.28 -8.71
N GLY A 511 -25.09 -2.16 -9.72
CA GLY A 511 -24.49 -3.30 -10.39
C GLY A 511 -23.62 -4.15 -9.45
N VAL A 512 -22.82 -3.49 -8.59
CA VAL A 512 -22.01 -4.15 -7.56
C VAL A 512 -22.90 -4.87 -6.57
N ARG A 513 -23.97 -4.23 -6.08
CA ARG A 513 -24.92 -4.86 -5.15
C ARG A 513 -25.55 -6.11 -5.74
N MET A 514 -26.06 -6.05 -6.97
CA MET A 514 -26.60 -7.21 -7.68
C MET A 514 -25.57 -8.34 -7.83
N LEU A 515 -24.31 -7.98 -8.09
CA LEU A 515 -23.23 -8.95 -8.21
C LEU A 515 -22.89 -9.60 -6.86
N LEU A 516 -22.80 -8.83 -5.77
CA LEU A 516 -22.57 -9.36 -4.43
C LEU A 516 -23.68 -10.34 -4.02
N ASP A 517 -24.94 -9.98 -4.25
CA ASP A 517 -26.09 -10.84 -3.98
C ASP A 517 -26.02 -12.16 -4.77
N HIS A 518 -25.69 -12.09 -6.07
CA HIS A 518 -25.53 -13.27 -6.90
C HIS A 518 -24.37 -14.18 -6.43
N LEU A 519 -23.30 -13.59 -5.93
CA LEU A 519 -22.13 -14.31 -5.46
C LEU A 519 -22.26 -14.83 -4.02
N GLY A 520 -23.27 -14.36 -3.27
CA GLY A 520 -23.46 -14.68 -1.86
C GLY A 520 -22.40 -14.04 -0.96
N ILE A 521 -21.91 -12.86 -1.33
CA ILE A 521 -20.84 -12.12 -0.64
C ILE A 521 -21.45 -11.00 0.18
N THR A 522 -20.93 -10.78 1.38
CA THR A 522 -21.36 -9.64 2.20
C THR A 522 -20.45 -8.43 1.95
N PRO A 523 -20.96 -7.18 2.02
CA PRO A 523 -20.10 -6.03 1.80
C PRO A 523 -18.94 -5.91 2.81
N LYS A 524 -19.02 -6.57 3.98
CA LYS A 524 -17.94 -6.69 4.96
C LYS A 524 -16.67 -7.35 4.43
N GLU A 525 -16.78 -8.14 3.37
CA GLU A 525 -15.66 -8.86 2.75
C GLU A 525 -15.06 -8.08 1.56
N VAL A 526 -15.53 -6.85 1.34
CA VAL A 526 -15.26 -6.06 0.14
C VAL A 526 -14.48 -4.80 0.49
N MET A 527 -13.40 -4.59 -0.25
CA MET A 527 -12.77 -3.29 -0.43
C MET A 527 -13.18 -2.72 -1.79
N ALA A 528 -13.45 -1.43 -1.88
CA ALA A 528 -13.71 -0.74 -3.14
C ALA A 528 -12.72 0.39 -3.36
N ILE A 529 -12.28 0.58 -4.61
CA ILE A 529 -11.36 1.64 -5.01
C ILE A 529 -11.94 2.37 -6.22
N GLY A 530 -12.01 3.70 -6.16
CA GLY A 530 -12.59 4.54 -7.21
C GLY A 530 -12.17 6.01 -7.09
N ASP A 531 -12.62 6.84 -8.03
CA ASP A 531 -12.28 8.26 -8.05
C ASP A 531 -13.47 9.14 -8.52
N GLY A 532 -14.38 8.59 -9.32
CA GLY A 532 -15.46 9.33 -9.96
C GLY A 532 -16.74 9.46 -9.13
N GLU A 533 -17.62 10.38 -9.53
CA GLU A 533 -18.96 10.51 -8.93
C GLU A 533 -19.81 9.24 -9.10
N ASN A 534 -19.53 8.47 -10.15
CA ASN A 534 -20.18 7.20 -10.43
C ASN A 534 -19.69 6.05 -9.52
N ASP A 535 -18.64 6.26 -8.73
CA ASP A 535 -18.11 5.28 -7.77
C ASP A 535 -18.66 5.47 -6.35
N VAL A 536 -19.27 6.62 -6.06
CA VAL A 536 -19.78 7.01 -4.72
C VAL A 536 -20.56 5.88 -4.05
N GLU A 537 -21.54 5.30 -4.74
CA GLU A 537 -22.37 4.24 -4.17
C GLU A 537 -21.62 2.91 -3.97
N MET A 538 -20.62 2.61 -4.81
CA MET A 538 -19.76 1.44 -4.65
C MET A 538 -18.83 1.61 -3.45
N LEU A 539 -18.24 2.80 -3.28
CA LEU A 539 -17.37 3.13 -2.16
C LEU A 539 -18.13 3.04 -0.82
N GLN A 540 -19.35 3.58 -0.76
CA GLN A 540 -20.20 3.52 0.43
C GLN A 540 -20.68 2.10 0.78
N LEU A 541 -20.83 1.24 -0.24
CA LEU A 541 -21.32 -0.11 -0.05
C LEU A 541 -20.27 -1.00 0.60
N ALA A 542 -18.99 -0.84 0.23
CA ALA A 542 -17.89 -1.67 0.69
C ALA A 542 -17.61 -1.53 2.19
N SER A 543 -16.92 -2.53 2.77
CA SER A 543 -16.41 -2.42 4.14
C SER A 543 -15.30 -1.39 4.28
N LEU A 544 -14.58 -1.15 3.19
CA LEU A 544 -13.58 -0.12 3.06
C LEU A 544 -13.67 0.47 1.66
N GLY A 545 -14.16 1.71 1.56
CA GLY A 545 -14.10 2.51 0.35
C GLY A 545 -12.86 3.39 0.32
N VAL A 546 -12.06 3.28 -0.73
CA VAL A 546 -10.88 4.11 -0.97
C VAL A 546 -11.12 5.02 -2.17
N ALA A 547 -11.11 6.33 -1.95
CA ALA A 547 -11.10 7.32 -3.03
C ALA A 547 -9.67 7.74 -3.34
N LEU A 548 -9.27 7.78 -4.61
CA LEU A 548 -7.94 8.28 -4.96
C LEU A 548 -7.86 9.83 -4.90
N GLU A 549 -6.67 10.36 -4.69
CA GLU A 549 -6.44 11.81 -4.53
C GLU A 549 -6.88 12.63 -5.76
N ASN A 550 -6.74 12.07 -6.96
CA ASN A 550 -7.20 12.72 -8.19
C ASN A 550 -8.74 12.69 -8.36
N GLY A 551 -9.46 11.98 -7.48
CA GLY A 551 -10.89 11.81 -7.55
C GLY A 551 -11.72 13.04 -7.20
N SER A 552 -13.00 12.96 -7.53
CA SER A 552 -13.99 13.99 -7.25
C SER A 552 -14.20 14.20 -5.74
N GLU A 553 -14.53 15.43 -5.35
CA GLU A 553 -14.86 15.75 -3.95
C GLU A 553 -16.03 14.92 -3.42
N LYS A 554 -16.98 14.53 -4.29
CA LYS A 554 -18.09 13.65 -3.90
C LYS A 554 -17.62 12.23 -3.56
N ALA A 555 -16.68 11.67 -4.34
CA ALA A 555 -16.12 10.35 -4.05
C ALA A 555 -15.30 10.37 -2.75
N LYS A 556 -14.44 11.38 -2.58
CA LYS A 556 -13.65 11.56 -1.35
C LYS A 556 -14.50 11.76 -0.11
N ALA A 557 -15.60 12.50 -0.22
CA ALA A 557 -16.49 12.77 0.91
C ALA A 557 -17.20 11.53 1.47
N VAL A 558 -17.27 10.43 0.71
CA VAL A 558 -17.95 9.20 1.12
C VAL A 558 -17.01 8.02 1.37
N ALA A 559 -15.75 8.14 0.97
CA ALA A 559 -14.73 7.13 1.19
C ALA A 559 -14.26 7.12 2.65
N ASP A 560 -13.87 5.95 3.14
CA ASP A 560 -13.27 5.80 4.46
C ASP A 560 -11.83 6.33 4.49
N VAL A 561 -11.12 6.19 3.36
CA VAL A 561 -9.73 6.61 3.21
C VAL A 561 -9.53 7.30 1.87
N ILE A 562 -8.70 8.33 1.87
CA ILE A 562 -8.17 8.96 0.66
C ILE A 562 -6.78 8.36 0.39
N GLY A 563 -6.64 7.65 -0.72
CA GLY A 563 -5.37 7.08 -1.18
C GLY A 563 -4.59 8.06 -2.06
N ASN A 564 -3.39 7.64 -2.48
CA ASN A 564 -2.59 8.41 -3.45
C ASN A 564 -3.31 8.53 -4.81
N SER A 565 -2.83 9.42 -5.67
CA SER A 565 -3.37 9.56 -7.02
C SER A 565 -3.13 8.31 -7.89
N ASN A 566 -3.93 8.15 -8.94
CA ASN A 566 -3.72 7.12 -9.96
C ASN A 566 -2.37 7.23 -10.69
N ASP A 567 -1.80 8.43 -10.80
CA ASP A 567 -0.47 8.66 -11.36
C ASP A 567 0.68 8.24 -10.41
N GLU A 568 0.37 8.02 -9.12
CA GLU A 568 1.31 7.60 -8.06
C GLU A 568 1.05 6.15 -7.59
N ASP A 569 0.45 5.33 -8.44
CA ASP A 569 0.10 3.93 -8.16
C ASP A 569 -0.87 3.78 -6.97
N GLY A 570 -1.86 4.67 -6.86
CA GLY A 570 -2.83 4.68 -5.75
C GLY A 570 -3.51 3.34 -5.50
N VAL A 571 -3.83 2.57 -6.54
CA VAL A 571 -4.37 1.20 -6.39
C VAL A 571 -3.36 0.26 -5.73
N ALA A 572 -2.09 0.29 -6.15
CA ALA A 572 -1.05 -0.54 -5.57
C ALA A 572 -0.82 -0.19 -4.09
N ASP A 573 -0.74 1.11 -3.79
CA ASP A 573 -0.58 1.59 -2.41
C ASP A 573 -1.78 1.18 -1.54
N ALA A 574 -3.00 1.32 -2.04
CA ALA A 574 -4.20 0.91 -1.33
C ALA A 574 -4.23 -0.61 -1.05
N ILE A 575 -3.87 -1.45 -2.04
CA ILE A 575 -3.73 -2.90 -1.85
C ILE A 575 -2.72 -3.17 -0.74
N TYR A 576 -1.52 -2.59 -0.85
CA TYR A 576 -0.44 -2.88 0.09
C TYR A 576 -0.71 -2.45 1.52
N ARG A 577 -1.42 -1.34 1.72
CA ARG A 577 -1.70 -0.81 3.06
C ARG A 577 -2.94 -1.41 3.70
N PHE A 578 -3.96 -1.71 2.90
CA PHE A 578 -5.29 -1.99 3.43
C PHE A 578 -5.80 -3.39 3.11
N ALA A 579 -5.34 -4.02 2.03
CA ALA A 579 -5.77 -5.37 1.71
C ALA A 579 -5.07 -6.44 2.57
N PHE A 580 -3.85 -6.16 3.05
CA PHE A 580 -3.04 -7.04 3.89
C PHE A 580 -3.12 -6.68 5.37
#